data_AF-A0A1H7PL28-F1
#
_entry.id   AF-A0A1H7PL28-F1
#
_cell.length_a   1.000
_cell.length_b   1.000
_cell.length_c   1.000
_cell.angle_alpha   90.00
_cell.angle_beta   90.00
_cell.angle_gamma   90.00
#
_symmetry.space_group_name_H-M   'P 1'
#
loop_
_entity.id
_entity.type
_entity.pdbx_description
1 polymer ?
#
loop_
_entity_poly.entity_id
_entity_poly.type
_entity_poly.pdbx_seq_one_letter_code
_entity_poly.pdbx_strand_id
1 'polypeptide(L)'
;MAEREGANWGAVGAAIDGGHVYLERTVAQRCAQRCAEFVGQLRKIQFDAIALERIDGFGNLPSGVALAAKFGKKAVGGDYSMDQAIADHIAVVQEMQQTFEKIEAMYVASEERNRAGIDRAGSPL
;
A
#
# COMPACT_ATOMS: atom_id res chain seq x y z
N MET A 1 -24.29 4.74 7.42
CA MET A 1 -23.00 4.99 6.74
C MET A 1 -21.97 5.09 7.83
N ALA A 2 -21.24 4.01 8.10
CA ALA A 2 -20.12 4.05 9.04
C ALA A 2 -18.94 4.69 8.32
N GLU A 3 -18.45 5.81 8.83
CA GLU A 3 -17.12 6.31 8.47
C GLU A 3 -16.14 5.17 8.71
N ARG A 4 -15.59 4.62 7.62
CA ARG A 4 -14.42 3.78 7.73
C ARG A 4 -13.28 4.74 8.04
N GLU A 5 -12.95 4.86 9.31
CA GLU A 5 -11.69 5.44 9.79
C GLU A 5 -10.56 4.48 9.39
N GLY A 6 -10.34 4.35 8.08
CA GLY A 6 -9.16 3.70 7.54
C GLY A 6 -7.96 4.51 8.00
N ALA A 7 -6.90 3.84 8.46
CA ALA A 7 -5.67 4.50 8.88
C ALA A 7 -5.26 5.54 7.83
N ASN A 8 -5.35 6.82 8.18
CA ASN A 8 -5.00 7.92 7.29
C ASN A 8 -3.48 8.05 7.25
N TRP A 9 -2.84 7.29 6.36
CA TRP A 9 -1.39 7.30 6.18
C TRP A 9 -0.86 8.68 5.77
N GLY A 10 -1.68 9.48 5.08
CA GLY A 10 -1.38 10.89 4.84
C GLY A 10 -1.20 11.70 6.13
N ALA A 11 -2.07 11.50 7.13
CA ALA A 11 -1.94 12.16 8.43
C ALA A 11 -0.70 11.69 9.21
N VAL A 12 -0.36 10.40 9.11
CA VAL A 12 0.90 9.87 9.69
C VAL A 12 2.11 10.50 9.00
N GLY A 13 2.09 10.60 7.67
CA GLY A 13 3.12 11.29 6.89
C GLY A 13 3.31 12.76 7.29
N ALA A 14 2.23 13.48 7.55
CA ALA A 14 2.29 14.86 8.04
C ALA A 14 2.85 14.96 9.48
N ALA A 15 2.55 13.99 10.35
CA ALA A 15 3.12 13.93 11.70
C ALA A 15 4.63 13.63 11.69
N ILE A 16 5.09 12.82 10.72
CA ILE A 16 6.51 12.58 10.45
C ILE A 16 7.20 13.87 9.99
N ASP A 17 6.60 14.63 9.06
CA ASP A 17 7.13 15.94 8.62
C ASP A 17 7.29 16.92 9.77
N GLY A 18 6.35 16.93 10.70
CA GLY A 18 6.39 17.76 11.91
C GLY A 18 7.40 17.29 12.97
N GLY A 19 8.05 16.14 12.77
CA GLY A 19 9.00 15.56 13.74
C GLY A 19 8.33 15.00 15.00
N HIS A 20 7.02 14.76 14.98
CA HIS A 20 6.26 14.25 16.12
C HIS A 20 6.28 12.73 16.23
N VAL A 21 6.66 12.03 15.16
CA VAL A 21 6.78 10.58 15.10
C VAL A 21 8.19 10.23 14.63
N TYR A 22 8.86 9.37 15.38
CA TYR A 22 10.19 8.88 15.07
C TYR A 22 10.18 7.36 14.95
N LEU A 23 10.76 6.85 13.88
CA LEU A 23 11.00 5.43 13.67
C LEU A 23 12.49 5.25 13.35
N GLU A 24 13.10 4.22 13.91
CA GLU A 24 14.49 3.89 13.62
C GLU A 24 14.64 3.50 12.14
N ARG A 25 15.75 3.90 11.53
CA ARG A 25 16.01 3.76 10.09
C ARG A 25 15.86 2.33 9.59
N THR A 26 16.51 1.37 10.23
CA THR A 26 16.45 -0.04 9.79
C THR A 26 15.05 -0.62 9.94
N VAL A 27 14.28 -0.16 10.93
CA VAL A 27 12.87 -0.51 11.08
C VAL A 27 12.04 0.08 9.94
N ALA A 28 12.21 1.37 9.61
CA ALA A 28 11.51 2.02 8.50
C ALA A 28 11.78 1.32 7.16
N GLN A 29 13.04 1.00 6.88
CA GLN A 29 13.44 0.29 5.67
C GLN A 29 12.80 -1.11 5.58
N ARG A 30 12.80 -1.87 6.68
CA ARG A 30 12.14 -3.18 6.73
C ARG A 30 10.63 -3.05 6.54
N CYS A 31 9.99 -2.06 7.13
CA CYS A 31 8.57 -1.80 6.93
C CYS A 31 8.25 -1.50 5.46
N ALA A 32 9.01 -0.61 4.81
CA ALA A 32 8.85 -0.32 3.38
C ALA A 32 9.01 -1.59 2.51
N GLN A 33 10.03 -2.41 2.78
CA GLN A 33 10.24 -3.69 2.08
C GLN A 33 9.04 -4.63 2.25
N ARG A 34 8.51 -4.75 3.47
CA ARG A 34 7.34 -5.60 3.75
C ARG A 34 6.08 -5.10 3.04
N CYS A 35 5.89 -3.78 2.94
CA CYS A 35 4.82 -3.20 2.13
C CYS A 35 4.98 -3.59 0.65
N ALA A 36 6.19 -3.50 0.09
CA ALA A 36 6.44 -3.89 -1.29
C ALA A 36 6.17 -5.39 -1.55
N GLU A 37 6.60 -6.26 -0.64
CA GLU A 37 6.29 -7.70 -0.67
C GLU A 37 4.78 -7.95 -0.64
N PHE A 38 4.06 -7.24 0.22
CA PHE A 38 2.62 -7.39 0.37
C PHE A 38 1.85 -6.88 -0.86
N VAL A 39 2.27 -5.76 -1.46
CA VAL A 39 1.74 -5.31 -2.77
C VAL A 39 1.93 -6.39 -3.83
N GLY A 40 3.07 -7.07 -3.86
CA GLY A 40 3.32 -8.20 -4.76
C GLY A 40 2.31 -9.34 -4.57
N GLN A 41 2.00 -9.69 -3.31
CA GLN A 41 1.00 -10.70 -3.00
C GLN A 41 -0.42 -10.27 -3.40
N LEU A 42 -0.80 -9.02 -3.12
CA LEU A 42 -2.09 -8.47 -3.50
C LEU A 42 -2.28 -8.45 -5.02
N ARG A 43 -1.24 -8.07 -5.78
CA ARG A 43 -1.26 -8.13 -7.25
C ARG A 43 -1.45 -9.54 -7.78
N LYS A 44 -0.86 -10.55 -7.12
CA LYS A 44 -1.11 -11.96 -7.48
C LYS A 44 -2.57 -12.34 -7.27
N ILE A 45 -3.15 -11.98 -6.13
CA ILE A 45 -4.57 -12.25 -5.85
C ILE A 45 -5.47 -11.49 -6.84
N GLN A 46 -5.10 -10.26 -7.21
CA GLN A 46 -5.84 -9.49 -8.22
C GLN A 46 -5.83 -10.19 -9.58
N PHE A 47 -4.69 -10.73 -9.99
CA PHE A 47 -4.59 -11.52 -11.22
C PHE A 47 -5.46 -12.77 -11.17
N ASP A 48 -5.43 -13.50 -10.06
CA ASP A 48 -6.28 -14.67 -9.85
C ASP A 48 -7.78 -14.30 -9.85
N ALA A 49 -8.15 -13.14 -9.31
CA ALA A 49 -9.52 -12.63 -9.36
C ALA A 49 -9.97 -12.27 -10.78
N ILE A 50 -9.09 -11.68 -11.60
CA ILE A 50 -9.39 -11.38 -13.00
C ILE A 50 -9.70 -12.66 -13.78
N ALA A 51 -9.02 -13.77 -13.49
CA ALA A 51 -9.32 -15.07 -14.11
C ALA A 51 -10.75 -15.56 -13.82
N LEU A 52 -11.41 -15.05 -12.79
CA LEU A 52 -12.79 -15.35 -12.43
C LEU A 52 -13.82 -14.45 -13.13
N GLU A 53 -13.40 -13.51 -14.00
CA GLU A 53 -14.32 -12.70 -14.81
C GLU A 53 -15.27 -13.58 -15.65
N ARG A 54 -14.75 -14.69 -16.19
CA ARG A 54 -15.53 -15.64 -16.97
C ARG A 54 -15.51 -17.02 -16.30
N ILE A 55 -16.57 -17.31 -15.55
CA ILE A 55 -16.75 -18.60 -14.88
C ILE A 55 -17.61 -19.51 -15.75
N ASP A 56 -17.00 -20.61 -16.18
CA ASP A 56 -17.69 -21.72 -16.83
C ASP A 56 -18.10 -22.79 -15.78
N GLY A 57 -18.89 -23.78 -16.18
CA GLY A 57 -19.23 -24.94 -15.32
C GLY A 57 -20.63 -24.95 -14.69
N PHE A 58 -21.45 -23.90 -14.93
CA PHE A 58 -22.85 -23.89 -14.51
C PHE A 58 -23.84 -24.47 -15.56
N GLY A 59 -23.32 -24.98 -16.67
CA GLY A 59 -24.11 -25.54 -17.78
C GLY A 59 -24.79 -24.48 -18.65
N ASN A 60 -25.59 -24.94 -19.62
CA ASN A 60 -26.16 -24.07 -20.67
C ASN A 60 -27.63 -23.68 -20.42
N LEU A 61 -28.18 -24.05 -19.27
CA LEU A 61 -29.52 -23.60 -18.89
C LEU A 61 -29.49 -22.08 -18.61
N PRO A 62 -30.59 -21.33 -18.87
CA PRO A 62 -30.63 -19.89 -18.60
C PRO A 62 -30.23 -19.50 -17.18
N SER A 63 -30.55 -20.34 -16.19
CA SER A 63 -30.13 -20.16 -14.79
C SER A 63 -28.63 -20.29 -14.60
N GLY A 64 -27.97 -21.22 -15.30
CA GLY A 64 -26.52 -21.40 -15.27
C GLY A 64 -25.77 -20.21 -15.86
N VAL A 65 -26.25 -19.71 -17.00
CA VAL A 65 -25.73 -18.49 -17.65
C VAL A 65 -25.89 -17.28 -16.72
N ALA A 66 -27.05 -17.14 -16.08
CA ALA A 66 -27.28 -16.05 -15.12
C ALA A 66 -26.37 -16.14 -13.89
N LEU A 67 -26.04 -17.35 -13.42
CA LEU A 67 -25.16 -17.57 -12.28
C LEU A 67 -23.69 -17.25 -12.63
N ALA A 68 -23.21 -17.73 -13.78
CA ALA A 68 -21.90 -17.38 -14.33
C ALA A 68 -21.72 -15.86 -14.40
N ALA A 69 -22.70 -15.14 -14.96
CA ALA A 69 -22.67 -13.69 -15.06
C ALA A 69 -22.64 -12.98 -13.69
N LYS A 70 -23.37 -13.50 -12.69
CA LYS A 70 -23.36 -12.94 -11.32
C LYS A 70 -22.02 -13.10 -10.63
N PHE A 71 -21.40 -14.27 -10.74
CA PHE A 71 -20.09 -14.51 -10.13
C PHE A 71 -18.97 -13.76 -10.87
N GLY A 72 -19.02 -13.71 -12.21
CA GLY A 72 -18.10 -12.89 -13.01
C GLY A 72 -18.10 -11.43 -12.57
N LYS A 73 -19.29 -10.85 -12.37
CA LYS A 73 -19.44 -9.48 -11.84
C LYS A 73 -18.92 -9.30 -10.42
N LYS A 74 -18.98 -10.33 -9.57
CA LYS A 74 -18.36 -10.26 -8.23
C LYS A 74 -16.84 -10.23 -8.31
N ALA A 75 -16.27 -10.86 -9.32
CA ALA A 75 -14.83 -10.87 -9.54
C ALA A 75 -14.33 -9.56 -10.19
N VAL A 76 -14.98 -9.12 -11.28
CA VAL A 76 -14.57 -7.98 -12.11
C VAL A 76 -15.78 -7.18 -12.60
N GLY A 77 -15.71 -5.85 -12.55
CA GLY A 77 -16.64 -4.94 -13.24
C GLY A 77 -18.07 -4.89 -12.67
N GLY A 78 -18.33 -5.52 -11.53
CA GLY A 78 -19.57 -5.35 -10.77
C GLY A 78 -19.49 -4.24 -9.73
N ASP A 79 -20.55 -4.11 -8.94
CA ASP A 79 -20.57 -3.16 -7.82
C ASP A 79 -19.57 -3.60 -6.74
N TYR A 80 -18.55 -2.78 -6.52
CA TYR A 80 -17.40 -3.04 -5.64
C TYR A 80 -16.88 -4.49 -5.75
N SER A 81 -16.46 -4.85 -6.97
CA SER A 81 -15.92 -6.16 -7.29
C SER A 81 -14.57 -6.44 -6.61
N MET A 82 -14.18 -7.71 -6.58
CA MET A 82 -12.95 -8.17 -5.93
C MET A 82 -11.71 -7.46 -6.46
N ASP A 83 -11.61 -7.25 -7.78
CA ASP A 83 -10.51 -6.52 -8.43
C ASP A 83 -10.39 -5.08 -7.92
N GLN A 84 -11.52 -4.37 -7.77
CA GLN A 84 -11.57 -3.01 -7.24
C GLN A 84 -11.19 -3.00 -5.75
N ALA A 85 -11.74 -3.90 -4.95
CA ALA A 85 -11.42 -3.98 -3.52
C ALA A 85 -9.92 -4.25 -3.28
N ILE A 86 -9.29 -5.09 -4.11
CA ILE A 86 -7.86 -5.35 -4.05
C ILE A 86 -7.05 -4.14 -4.52
N ALA A 87 -7.51 -3.45 -5.58
CA ALA A 87 -6.86 -2.22 -6.05
C ALA A 87 -6.82 -1.13 -4.96
N ASP A 88 -7.93 -0.94 -4.25
CA ASP A 88 -8.03 0.01 -3.14
C ASP A 88 -7.08 -0.38 -2.00
N HIS A 89 -6.97 -1.69 -1.69
CA HIS A 89 -6.00 -2.17 -0.71
C HIS A 89 -4.55 -1.96 -1.15
N ILE A 90 -4.22 -2.19 -2.42
CA ILE A 90 -2.90 -1.91 -2.97
C ILE A 90 -2.56 -0.42 -2.79
N ALA A 91 -3.50 0.48 -3.07
CA ALA A 91 -3.30 1.92 -2.92
C ALA A 91 -2.94 2.28 -1.46
N VAL A 92 -3.69 1.78 -0.49
CA VAL A 92 -3.40 2.00 0.94
C VAL A 92 -2.01 1.47 1.34
N VAL A 93 -1.63 0.27 0.87
CA VAL A 93 -0.31 -0.31 1.19
C VAL A 93 0.82 0.45 0.49
N GLN A 94 0.57 1.04 -0.68
CA GLN A 94 1.54 1.91 -1.34
C GLN A 94 1.72 3.24 -0.59
N GLU A 95 0.65 3.82 -0.03
CA GLU A 95 0.74 5.00 0.83
C GLU A 95 1.55 4.70 2.11
N MET A 96 1.35 3.52 2.70
CA MET A 96 2.18 3.01 3.81
C MET A 96 3.66 2.97 3.43
N GLN A 97 3.97 2.35 2.28
CA GLN A 97 5.34 2.22 1.79
C GLN A 97 6.01 3.59 1.65
N GLN A 98 5.35 4.53 0.97
CA GLN A 98 5.88 5.89 0.76
C GLN A 98 6.14 6.61 2.08
N THR A 99 5.27 6.40 3.08
CA THR A 99 5.43 6.98 4.41
C THR A 99 6.70 6.45 5.08
N PHE A 100 6.97 5.15 5.01
CA PHE A 100 8.19 4.56 5.57
C PHE A 100 9.47 4.98 4.83
N GLU A 101 9.43 5.04 3.50
CA GLU A 101 10.54 5.53 2.67
C GLU A 101 10.88 6.99 2.99
N LYS A 102 9.86 7.80 3.28
CA LYS A 102 10.04 9.20 3.69
C LYS A 102 10.74 9.33 5.04
N ILE A 103 10.41 8.47 6.01
CA ILE A 103 11.11 8.44 7.30
C ILE A 103 12.60 8.15 7.09
N GLU A 104 12.94 7.18 6.24
CA GLU A 104 14.33 6.87 5.93
C GLU A 104 15.06 8.08 5.30
N ALA A 105 14.44 8.74 4.32
CA ALA A 105 15.02 9.90 3.67
C ALA A 105 15.28 11.07 4.64
N MET A 106 14.36 11.32 5.58
CA MET A 106 14.53 12.34 6.62
C MET A 106 15.69 12.00 7.56
N TYR A 107 15.86 10.72 7.91
CA TYR A 107 16.98 10.28 8.74
C TYR A 107 18.33 10.55 8.05
N VAL A 108 18.47 10.18 6.77
CA VAL A 108 19.70 10.44 5.99
C VAL A 108 20.00 11.94 5.90
N ALA A 109 18.97 12.76 5.66
CA ALA A 109 19.13 14.22 5.60
C ALA A 109 19.55 14.82 6.94
N SER A 110 19.05 14.29 8.06
CA SER A 110 19.42 14.73 9.42
C SER A 110 20.88 14.38 9.74
N GLU A 111 21.29 13.14 9.47
CA GLU A 111 22.68 12.69 9.68
C GLU A 111 23.70 13.49 8.85
N GLU A 112 23.40 13.78 7.58
CA GLU A 112 24.28 14.61 6.73
C GLU A 112 24.46 16.02 7.29
N ARG A 113 23.37 16.65 7.76
CA ARG A 113 23.42 17.98 8.38
C ARG A 113 24.22 17.97 9.68
N ASN A 114 24.03 16.93 10.51
CA ASN A 114 24.78 16.78 11.76
C ASN A 114 26.27 16.60 11.50
N ARG A 115 26.64 15.73 10.55
CA ARG A 115 28.04 15.51 10.16
C ARG A 115 28.69 16.78 9.62
N ALA A 116 28.04 17.49 8.69
CA ALA A 116 28.54 18.75 8.16
C ALA A 116 28.68 19.85 9.24
N GLY A 117 27.82 19.84 10.26
CA GLY A 117 27.94 20.73 11.41
C GLY A 117 29.16 20.43 12.28
N ILE A 118 29.40 19.15 12.55
CA ILE A 118 30.58 18.69 13.31
C ILE A 118 31.87 19.02 12.56
N ASP A 119 31.95 18.77 11.26
CA ASP A 119 33.15 19.06 10.45
C ASP A 119 33.50 20.56 10.44
N ARG A 120 32.48 21.43 10.39
CA ARG A 120 32.67 22.89 10.48
C ARG A 120 33.12 23.34 11.88
N ALA A 121 32.65 22.68 12.92
CA ALA A 121 33.04 22.98 14.30
C ALA A 121 34.41 22.40 14.69
N GLY A 122 34.84 21.32 14.03
CA GLY A 122 36.08 20.59 14.30
C GLY A 122 37.30 21.03 13.48
N SER A 123 37.16 21.94 12.51
CA SER A 123 38.28 22.48 11.74
C SER A 123 39.05 23.50 12.60
N PRO A 124 40.31 23.22 13.02
CA PRO A 124 41.14 24.22 13.66
C PRO A 124 41.59 25.26 12.62
N LEU A 125 41.65 26.53 13.04
CA LEU A 125 42.23 27.64 12.26
C LEU A 125 43.70 27.38 11.90
#